data_AF-A0A7X8UHJ7-F1
#
_entry.id   AF-A0A7X8UHJ7-F1
#
_cell.length_a   1.000
_cell.length_b   1.000
_cell.length_c   1.000
_cell.angle_alpha   90.00
_cell.angle_beta   90.00
_cell.angle_gamma   90.00
#
_symmetry.space_group_name_H-M   'P 1'
#
loop_
_entity.id
_entity.type
_entity.pdbx_description
1 polymer ?
#
loop_
_entity_poly.entity_id
_entity_poly.type
_entity_poly.pdbx_seq_one_letter_code
_entity_poly.pdbx_strand_id
1 'polypeptide(L)'
;SRFALVRVVAAHLVTRDRLPPDHEWLIVEWPENKEAPTDFWLSNLPAEEEPEHLARLARLRWTIELDYRQLKGELGLDHYEGRSYMGFHHHCALVSCAHAFLTLERLDPKAQRPA
;
A
#
# COMPACT_ATOMS: atom_id res chain seq x y z
N SER A 1 6.18 -4.10 -15.75
CA SER A 1 7.44 -3.82 -15.01
C SER A 1 8.20 -5.10 -14.76
N ARG A 2 9.49 -5.00 -14.41
CA ARG A 2 10.34 -6.13 -14.01
C ARG A 2 10.65 -6.04 -12.51
N PHE A 3 10.82 -7.18 -11.86
CA PHE A 3 11.13 -7.26 -10.44
C PHE A 3 12.37 -8.12 -10.19
N ALA A 4 13.11 -7.77 -9.14
CA ALA A 4 14.06 -8.67 -8.49
C ALA A 4 13.65 -8.85 -7.03
N LEU A 5 13.69 -10.08 -6.55
CA LEU A 5 13.30 -10.47 -5.20
C LEU A 5 14.46 -11.25 -4.61
N VAL A 6 15.08 -10.70 -3.56
CA VAL A 6 16.31 -11.26 -3.00
C VAL A 6 16.21 -11.30 -1.49
N ARG A 7 16.67 -12.39 -0.87
CA ARG A 7 16.84 -12.44 0.58
C ARG A 7 18.10 -11.71 0.98
N VAL A 8 17.97 -10.70 1.84
CA VAL A 8 19.06 -9.85 2.31
C VAL A 8 19.06 -9.79 3.84
N VAL A 9 20.15 -9.29 4.41
CA VAL A 9 20.20 -8.91 5.83
C VAL A 9 20.43 -7.41 5.90
N ALA A 10 19.57 -6.68 6.60
CA ALA A 10 19.71 -5.24 6.79
C ALA A 10 20.92 -4.94 7.69
N ALA A 11 22.05 -4.58 7.07
CA ALA A 11 23.33 -4.41 7.75
C ALA A 11 23.27 -3.37 8.90
N HIS A 12 22.44 -2.34 8.77
CA HIS A 12 22.29 -1.31 9.80
C HIS A 12 21.77 -1.89 11.13
N LEU A 13 20.76 -2.77 11.10
CA LEU A 13 20.20 -3.41 12.31
C LEU A 13 21.23 -4.30 13.02
N VAL A 14 22.08 -4.98 12.25
CA VAL A 14 23.11 -5.87 12.81
C VAL A 14 24.30 -5.07 13.35
N THR A 15 24.81 -4.12 12.57
CA THR A 15 26.05 -3.41 12.89
C THR A 15 25.86 -2.31 13.92
N ARG A 16 24.76 -1.55 13.82
CA ARG A 16 24.48 -0.41 14.70
C ARG A 16 23.67 -0.84 15.91
N ASP A 17 22.59 -1.58 15.69
CA ASP A 17 21.61 -1.91 16.75
C ASP A 17 21.90 -3.25 17.43
N ARG A 18 22.91 -3.98 16.94
CA ARG A 18 23.39 -5.28 17.47
C ARG A 18 22.28 -6.33 17.56
N LEU A 19 21.30 -6.24 16.67
CA LEU A 19 20.27 -7.26 16.53
C LEU A 19 20.83 -8.50 15.83
N PRO A 20 20.31 -9.70 16.13
CA PRO A 20 20.68 -10.88 15.37
C PRO A 20 20.36 -10.67 13.89
N PRO A 21 21.20 -11.18 12.97
CA PRO A 21 20.93 -11.09 11.55
C PRO A 21 19.65 -11.87 11.23
N ASP A 22 18.66 -11.17 10.68
CA ASP A 22 17.45 -11.77 10.16
C ASP A 22 17.38 -11.55 8.64
N HIS A 23 16.90 -12.57 7.94
CA HIS A 23 16.79 -12.52 6.50
C HIS A 23 15.45 -11.90 6.12
N GLU A 24 15.48 -10.81 5.38
CA GLU A 24 14.31 -10.10 4.87
C GLU A 24 14.27 -10.17 3.34
N TRP A 25 13.10 -9.99 2.76
CA TRP A 25 12.95 -9.79 1.32
C TRP A 25 13.31 -8.35 0.95
N LEU A 26 14.27 -8.18 0.04
CA LEU A 26 14.45 -6.97 -0.75
C LEU A 26 13.70 -7.14 -2.07
N ILE A 27 12.70 -6.28 -2.27
CA ILE A 27 11.91 -6.19 -3.49
C ILE A 27 12.42 -4.98 -4.26
N VAL A 28 12.78 -5.16 -5.53
CA VAL A 28 13.29 -4.11 -6.41
C VAL A 28 12.43 -4.05 -7.67
N GLU A 29 11.92 -2.88 -8.03
CA GLU A 29 11.12 -2.69 -9.24
C GLU A 29 11.84 -1.84 -10.30
N TRP A 30 11.78 -2.31 -11.54
CA TRP A 30 12.04 -1.55 -12.75
C TRP A 30 10.72 -1.28 -13.48
N PRO A 31 10.26 -0.03 -13.56
CA PRO A 31 9.16 0.35 -14.44
C PRO A 31 9.45 -0.04 -15.89
N GLU A 32 8.40 -0.28 -16.69
CA GLU A 32 8.52 -0.80 -18.07
C GLU A 32 9.46 0.02 -18.97
N ASN A 33 9.54 1.32 -18.73
CA ASN A 33 10.33 2.26 -19.53
C ASN A 33 11.59 2.76 -18.80
N LYS A 34 12.14 1.98 -17.87
CA LYS A 34 13.33 2.34 -17.08
C LYS A 34 14.39 1.25 -17.12
N GLU A 35 15.63 1.66 -17.41
CA GLU A 35 16.80 0.79 -17.40
C GLU A 35 17.28 0.49 -15.97
N ALA A 36 17.17 1.48 -15.07
CA ALA A 36 17.52 1.39 -13.66
C ALA A 36 16.28 1.20 -12.76
N PRO A 37 16.42 0.55 -11.58
CA PRO A 37 15.31 0.40 -10.66
C PRO A 37 14.98 1.75 -10.00
N THR A 38 13.69 1.98 -9.74
CA THR A 38 13.22 3.24 -9.13
C THR A 38 12.70 3.05 -7.71
N ASP A 39 12.23 1.84 -7.38
CA ASP A 39 11.53 1.58 -6.14
C ASP A 39 12.08 0.33 -5.45
N PHE A 40 12.15 0.41 -4.12
CA PHE A 40 12.77 -0.58 -3.26
C PHE A 40 11.92 -0.76 -2.00
N TRP A 41 11.69 -2.00 -1.60
CA TRP A 41 10.96 -2.34 -0.37
C TRP A 41 11.67 -3.43 0.40
N LEU A 42 11.56 -3.37 1.73
CA LEU A 42 11.92 -4.47 2.62
C LEU A 42 10.65 -5.11 3.18
N SER A 43 10.67 -6.43 3.31
CA SER A 43 9.58 -7.20 3.91
C SER A 43 10.10 -8.32 4.79
N ASN A 44 9.51 -8.46 5.97
CA ASN A 44 9.77 -9.53 6.93
C ASN A 44 8.91 -10.79 6.68
N LEU A 45 8.32 -10.91 5.49
CA LEU A 45 7.51 -12.07 5.14
C LEU A 45 8.34 -13.38 5.08
N PRO A 46 7.69 -14.54 5.29
CA PRO A 46 8.35 -15.85 5.22
C PRO A 46 9.12 -16.08 3.91
N ALA A 47 10.12 -16.97 3.96
CA ALA A 47 10.95 -17.29 2.79
C ALA A 47 10.18 -18.09 1.72
N GLU A 48 9.07 -18.70 2.13
CA GLU A 48 8.18 -19.50 1.31
C GLU A 48 7.11 -18.66 0.60
N GLU A 49 7.08 -17.34 0.80
CA GLU A 49 6.13 -16.48 0.09
C GLU A 49 6.33 -16.50 -1.42
N GLU A 50 5.20 -16.48 -2.13
CA GLU A 50 5.18 -16.48 -3.58
C GLU A 50 5.70 -15.14 -4.15
N PRO A 51 6.60 -15.17 -5.15
CA PRO A 51 7.12 -13.98 -5.83
C PRO A 51 6.03 -12.99 -6.29
N GLU A 52 4.93 -13.51 -6.83
CA GLU A 52 3.79 -12.71 -7.31
C GLU A 52 3.09 -11.98 -6.17
N HIS A 53 3.05 -12.58 -4.97
CA HIS A 53 2.50 -11.94 -3.80
C HIS A 53 3.35 -10.74 -3.38
N LEU A 54 4.67 -10.91 -3.31
CA LEU A 54 5.61 -9.84 -2.98
C LEU A 54 5.52 -8.67 -3.97
N ALA A 55 5.50 -8.97 -5.28
CA ALA A 55 5.34 -7.95 -6.32
C ALA A 55 3.98 -7.24 -6.25
N ARG A 56 2.90 -7.97 -5.93
CA ARG A 56 1.57 -7.39 -5.72
C ARG A 56 1.56 -6.41 -4.55
N LEU A 57 2.14 -6.80 -3.41
CA LEU A 57 2.19 -5.97 -2.21
C LEU A 57 2.99 -4.68 -2.44
N ALA A 58 4.14 -4.77 -3.11
CA ALA A 58 4.94 -3.59 -3.46
C ALA A 58 4.13 -2.54 -4.26
N ARG A 59 3.26 -3.02 -5.15
CA ARG A 59 2.41 -2.18 -6.00
C ARG A 59 1.16 -1.61 -5.32
N LEU A 60 0.76 -2.14 -4.17
CA LEU A 60 -0.42 -1.64 -3.44
C LEU A 60 -0.28 -0.18 -3.01
N ARG A 61 0.94 0.35 -2.93
CA ARG A 61 1.18 1.77 -2.68
C ARG A 61 0.40 2.67 -3.64
N TRP A 62 0.37 2.33 -4.93
CA TRP A 62 -0.38 3.12 -5.91
C TRP A 62 -1.90 3.08 -5.64
N THR A 63 -2.42 1.92 -5.25
CA THR A 63 -3.82 1.77 -4.83
C THR A 63 -4.14 2.68 -3.66
N ILE A 64 -3.26 2.74 -2.64
CA ILE A 64 -3.41 3.62 -1.49
C ILE A 64 -3.48 5.09 -1.94
N GLU A 65 -2.60 5.52 -2.83
CA GLU A 65 -2.59 6.90 -3.34
C GLU A 65 -3.87 7.23 -4.14
N LEU A 66 -4.40 6.27 -4.90
CA LEU A 66 -5.69 6.40 -5.58
C LEU A 66 -6.86 6.48 -4.58
N ASP A 67 -6.85 5.64 -3.54
CA ASP A 67 -7.88 5.64 -2.50
C ASP A 67 -7.88 6.96 -1.73
N TYR A 68 -6.72 7.50 -1.38
CA TYR A 68 -6.62 8.83 -0.76
C TYR A 68 -7.18 9.94 -1.63
N ARG A 69 -6.98 9.89 -2.96
CA ARG A 69 -7.58 10.86 -3.89
C ARG A 69 -9.10 10.78 -3.87
N GLN A 70 -9.67 9.58 -3.86
CA GLN A 70 -11.13 9.39 -3.78
C GLN A 70 -11.69 9.82 -2.43
N LEU A 71 -11.03 9.42 -1.34
CA LEU A 71 -11.42 9.79 0.02
C LEU A 71 -11.47 11.32 0.19
N LYS A 72 -10.49 12.05 -0.33
CA LYS A 72 -10.48 13.53 -0.27
C LYS A 72 -11.45 14.15 -1.27
N GLY A 73 -11.27 13.88 -2.56
CA GLY A 73 -12.00 14.57 -3.62
C GLY A 73 -13.49 14.27 -3.65
N GLU A 74 -13.88 13.01 -3.46
CA GLU A 74 -15.28 12.58 -3.63
C GLU A 74 -16.02 12.46 -2.29
N LEU A 75 -15.30 12.10 -1.21
CA LEU A 75 -15.91 11.78 0.08
C LEU A 75 -15.60 12.80 1.18
N GLY A 76 -14.79 13.83 0.88
CA GLY A 76 -14.56 14.95 1.78
C GLY A 76 -13.75 14.59 3.03
N LEU A 77 -12.79 13.67 2.93
CA LEU A 77 -11.89 13.35 4.05
C LEU A 77 -11.20 14.61 4.62
N ASP A 78 -10.89 15.59 3.77
CA ASP A 78 -10.28 16.87 4.11
C ASP A 78 -11.30 18.02 4.33
N HIS A 79 -12.59 17.72 4.40
CA HIS A 79 -13.66 18.72 4.64
C HIS A 79 -14.06 18.86 6.12
N TYR A 80 -13.32 18.26 7.06
CA TYR A 80 -13.64 18.41 8.49
C TYR A 80 -13.25 19.79 9.01
N GLU A 81 -14.24 20.58 9.43
CA GLU A 81 -14.04 21.95 9.96
C GLU A 81 -14.27 22.08 11.48
N GLY A 82 -14.48 20.96 12.17
CA GLY A 82 -14.67 20.95 13.63
C GLY A 82 -13.35 21.09 14.41
N ARG A 83 -13.45 21.11 15.75
CA ARG A 83 -12.31 21.32 16.66
C ARG A 83 -12.12 20.23 17.71
N SER A 84 -12.92 19.17 17.66
CA SER A 84 -12.81 18.06 18.63
C SER A 84 -12.08 16.90 18.00
N TYR A 85 -11.13 16.33 18.74
CA TYR A 85 -10.43 15.10 18.33
C TYR A 85 -11.44 13.99 18.03
N MET A 86 -12.44 13.81 18.90
CA MET A 86 -13.49 12.82 18.71
C MET A 86 -14.33 13.05 17.47
N GLY A 87 -14.66 14.32 17.15
CA GLY A 87 -15.38 14.66 15.93
C GLY A 87 -14.57 14.37 14.67
N PHE A 88 -13.27 14.67 14.68
CA PHE A 88 -12.36 14.32 13.60
C PHE A 88 -12.29 12.81 13.38
N HIS A 89 -12.19 12.03 14.46
CA HIS A 89 -12.18 10.56 14.41
C HIS A 89 -13.48 10.00 13.85
N HIS A 90 -14.64 10.50 14.29
CA HIS A 90 -15.94 10.10 13.73
C HIS A 90 -16.04 10.42 12.24
N HIS A 91 -15.58 11.60 11.81
CA HIS A 91 -15.54 11.99 10.40
C HIS A 91 -14.69 11.02 9.57
N CYS A 92 -13.45 10.77 10.00
CA CYS A 92 -12.54 9.86 9.30
C CYS A 92 -13.12 8.43 9.20
N ALA A 93 -13.74 7.94 10.27
CA ALA A 93 -14.39 6.63 10.29
C ALA A 93 -15.57 6.56 9.31
N LEU A 94 -16.45 7.57 9.30
CA LEU A 94 -17.61 7.60 8.40
C LEU A 94 -17.19 7.70 6.93
N VAL A 95 -16.21 8.55 6.61
CA VAL A 95 -15.65 8.67 5.24
C VAL A 95 -15.00 7.36 4.80
N SER A 96 -14.28 6.67 5.70
CA SER A 96 -13.71 5.35 5.42
C SER A 96 -14.79 4.28 5.18
N CYS A 97 -15.87 4.26 5.97
CA CYS A 97 -17.00 3.37 5.76
C CYS A 97 -17.70 3.63 4.41
N ALA A 98 -17.88 4.89 4.03
CA ALA A 98 -18.45 5.25 2.74
C ALA A 98 -17.55 4.78 1.58
N HIS A 99 -16.23 4.94 1.69
CA HIS A 99 -15.27 4.43 0.71
C HIS A 99 -15.33 2.91 0.59
N ALA A 100 -15.37 2.19 1.71
CA ALA A 100 -15.50 0.73 1.72
C ALA A 100 -16.81 0.28 1.06
N PHE A 101 -17.94 0.93 1.38
CA PHE A 101 -19.23 0.64 0.76
C PHE A 101 -19.19 0.82 -0.76
N LEU A 102 -18.66 1.96 -1.24
CA LEU A 102 -18.53 2.21 -2.68
C LEU A 102 -17.55 1.26 -3.36
N THR A 103 -16.49 0.84 -2.68
CA THR A 103 -15.54 -0.15 -3.20
C THR A 103 -16.21 -1.50 -3.38
N LEU A 104 -17.00 -1.95 -2.38
CA LEU A 104 -17.75 -3.20 -2.47
C LEU A 104 -18.79 -3.18 -3.60
N GLU A 105 -19.56 -2.09 -3.74
CA GLU A 105 -20.53 -1.96 -4.85
C GLU A 105 -19.86 -1.91 -6.24
N ARG A 106 -18.58 -1.49 -6.34
CA ARG A 106 -17.82 -1.58 -7.61
C ARG A 106 -17.34 -3.00 -7.91
N LEU A 107 -17.03 -3.79 -6.87
CA LEU A 107 -16.57 -5.17 -7.00
C LEU A 107 -17.73 -6.13 -7.27
N ASP A 108 -18.93 -5.82 -6.79
CA ASP A 108 -20.17 -6.58 -7.04
C ASP A 108 -21.27 -5.67 -7.63
N PRO A 109 -21.15 -5.27 -8.90
CA PRO A 109 -22.09 -4.34 -9.50
C PRO A 109 -23.44 -5.02 -9.76
N LYS A 110 -24.51 -4.49 -9.15
CA LYS A 110 -25.91 -4.96 -9.36
C LYS A 110 -26.37 -4.95 -10.83
N ALA A 111 -25.74 -4.14 -11.66
CA ALA A 111 -25.94 -4.11 -13.11
C ALA A 111 -24.59 -3.86 -13.80
N GLN A 112 -24.36 -4.50 -14.95
CA GLN A 112 -23.14 -4.27 -15.72
C GLN A 112 -23.05 -2.80 -16.12
N ARG A 113 -21.93 -2.16 -15.75
CA ARG A 113 -21.63 -0.83 -16.25
C ARG A 113 -21.38 -0.90 -17.76
N PRO A 114 -22.02 -0.04 -18.57
CA PRO A 114 -21.70 0.04 -19.99
C PRO A 114 -20.23 0.42 -20.16
N ALA A 115 -19.61 -0.15 -21.20
CA ALA A 115 -18.22 0.08 -21.57
C ALA A 115 -17.96 1.53 -22.01
#